data_AF-A0A9X7TT36-F1
#
_entry.id   AF-A0A9X7TT36-F1
#
_cell.length_a   1.000
_cell.length_b   1.000
_cell.length_c   1.000
_cell.angle_alpha   90.00
_cell.angle_beta   90.00
_cell.angle_gamma   90.00
#
_symmetry.space_group_name_H-M   'P 1'
#
loop_
_entity.id
_entity.type
_entity.pdbx_description
1 polymer ?
#
loop_
_entity_poly.entity_id
_entity_poly.type
_entity_poly.pdbx_seq_one_letter_code
_entity_poly.pdbx_strand_id
1 'polypeptide(L)'
;MSELLFAIGLTAIFLGLVLVIVDFFLEVMKNEKRRAEEEENKQGEQRSEYGGVIFIGPIPIVFGSNKKIAKTMLILGIIIFIILLVLTIVITYL
;
A
#
# COMPACT_ATOMS: atom_id res chain seq x y z
N MET A 1 25.76 -17.07 15.27
CA MET A 1 24.43 -17.70 15.46
C MET A 1 23.37 -16.70 15.92
N SER A 2 23.64 -15.82 16.88
CA SER A 2 22.71 -14.76 17.32
C SER A 2 22.28 -13.80 16.20
N GLU A 3 23.21 -13.40 15.32
CA GLU A 3 22.94 -12.52 14.18
C GLU A 3 21.93 -13.12 13.19
N LEU A 4 22.06 -14.43 12.91
CA LEU A 4 21.17 -15.14 12.00
C LEU A 4 19.74 -15.23 12.56
N LEU A 5 19.62 -15.48 13.87
CA LEU A 5 18.33 -15.51 14.57
C LEU A 5 17.66 -14.14 14.57
N PHE A 6 18.44 -13.07 14.78
CA PHE A 6 17.94 -11.69 14.71
C PHE A 6 17.46 -11.34 13.30
N ALA A 7 18.24 -11.68 12.27
CA ALA A 7 17.92 -11.45 10.87
C ALA A 7 16.63 -12.18 10.44
N ILE A 8 16.48 -13.45 10.84
CA ILE A 8 15.26 -14.23 10.57
C ILE A 8 14.05 -13.63 11.28
N GLY A 9 14.20 -13.24 12.55
CA GLY A 9 13.14 -12.60 13.32
C GLY A 9 12.68 -11.28 12.70
N LEU A 10 13.62 -10.42 12.31
CA LEU A 10 13.33 -9.15 11.63
C LEU A 10 12.61 -9.40 10.29
N THR A 11 13.10 -10.34 9.49
CA THR A 11 12.48 -10.70 8.21
C THR A 11 11.05 -11.21 8.40
N ALA A 12 10.81 -12.06 9.40
CA ALA A 12 9.47 -12.56 9.71
C ALA A 12 8.50 -11.45 10.11
N ILE A 13 8.95 -10.44 10.86
CA ILE A 13 8.15 -9.26 11.23
C ILE A 13 7.75 -8.47 9.98
N PHE A 14 8.70 -8.18 9.09
CA PHE A 14 8.41 -7.47 7.84
C PHE A 14 7.48 -8.28 6.92
N LEU A 15 7.69 -9.59 6.82
CA LEU A 15 6.83 -10.47 6.03
C LEU A 15 5.39 -10.45 6.55
N GLY A 16 5.20 -10.55 7.88
CA GLY A 16 3.88 -10.48 8.50
C GLY A 16 3.19 -9.13 8.26
N LEU A 17 3.94 -8.03 8.34
CA LEU A 17 3.42 -6.69 8.06
C LEU A 17 2.98 -6.54 6.60
N VAL A 18 3.75 -7.07 5.65
CA VAL A 18 3.38 -7.09 4.22
C VAL A 18 2.09 -7.88 4.01
N LEU A 19 1.94 -9.05 4.64
CA LEU A 19 0.72 -9.87 4.50
C LEU A 19 -0.52 -9.14 5.03
N VAL A 20 -0.43 -8.51 6.21
CA VAL A 20 -1.54 -7.72 6.77
C VAL A 20 -1.94 -6.57 5.85
N ILE A 21 -0.96 -5.88 5.26
CA ILE A 21 -1.23 -4.82 4.28
C ILE A 21 -1.93 -5.39 3.04
N VAL A 22 -1.46 -6.52 2.51
CA VAL A 22 -2.06 -7.14 1.32
C VAL A 22 -3.50 -7.58 1.60
N ASP A 23 -3.77 -8.26 2.71
CA ASP A 23 -5.12 -8.70 3.07
C ASP A 23 -6.10 -7.53 3.23
N PHE A 24 -5.67 -6.49 3.95
CA PHE A 24 -6.45 -5.26 4.10
C PHE A 24 -6.81 -4.65 2.74
N PHE A 25 -5.87 -4.66 1.80
CA PHE A 25 -6.08 -4.12 0.45
C PHE A 25 -6.98 -4.99 -0.42
N LEU A 26 -6.82 -6.30 -0.38
CA LEU A 26 -7.70 -7.23 -1.11
C LEU A 26 -9.14 -7.07 -0.65
N GLU A 27 -9.37 -6.89 0.64
CA GLU A 27 -10.69 -6.63 1.22
C GLU A 27 -11.27 -5.27 0.76
N VAL A 28 -10.47 -4.20 0.79
CA VAL A 28 -10.87 -2.87 0.28
C VAL A 28 -11.22 -2.92 -1.21
N MET A 29 -10.43 -3.62 -2.03
CA MET A 29 -10.68 -3.77 -3.47
C MET A 29 -11.92 -4.62 -3.78
N LYS A 30 -12.16 -5.67 -2.99
CA LYS A 30 -13.32 -6.56 -3.15
C LYS A 30 -14.64 -5.83 -2.87
N ASN A 31 -14.64 -4.86 -1.95
CA ASN A 31 -15.82 -4.06 -1.62
C ASN A 31 -16.19 -3.03 -2.71
N GLU A 32 -15.26 -2.67 -3.60
CA GLU A 32 -15.51 -1.68 -4.66
C GLU A 32 -16.15 -2.31 -5.92
N LYS A 33 -15.82 -3.58 -6.23
CA LYS A 33 -16.41 -4.30 -7.38
C LYS A 33 -17.95 -4.45 -7.31
N ARG A 34 -18.56 -4.36 -6.11
CA ARG A 34 -20.02 -4.40 -5.96
C ARG A 34 -20.73 -3.07 -6.23
N ARG A 35 -19.99 -1.95 -6.33
CA ARG A 35 -20.55 -0.61 -6.58
C ARG A 35 -20.28 -0.07 -7.99
N ALA A 36 -19.27 -0.62 -8.67
CA ALA A 36 -18.92 -0.21 -10.03
C ALA A 36 -19.99 -0.57 -11.09
N GLU A 37 -20.89 -1.51 -10.80
CA GLU A 37 -22.02 -1.85 -11.68
C GLU A 37 -23.19 -0.84 -11.61
N GLU A 38 -23.23 0.05 -10.61
CA GLU A 38 -24.34 1.02 -10.41
C GLU A 38 -23.98 2.47 -10.76
N GLU A 39 -22.69 2.83 -10.88
CA GLU A 39 -22.23 4.23 -10.96
C GLU A 39 -21.84 4.73 -12.38
N GLU A 40 -22.19 4.01 -13.46
CA GLU A 40 -21.85 4.42 -14.83
C GLU A 40 -22.58 5.69 -15.33
N ASN A 41 -23.47 6.30 -14.53
CA ASN A 41 -24.43 7.29 -15.04
C ASN A 41 -24.32 8.73 -14.49
N LYS A 42 -23.21 9.15 -13.86
CA LYS A 42 -23.05 10.56 -13.44
C LYS A 42 -21.66 11.11 -13.73
N GLN A 43 -21.47 11.52 -14.98
CA GLN A 43 -20.48 12.53 -15.35
C GLN A 43 -20.88 13.90 -14.81
N GLY A 44 -19.88 14.70 -14.41
CA GLY A 44 -20.01 16.15 -14.37
C GLY A 44 -19.56 16.77 -13.06
N GLU A 45 -18.24 16.94 -12.91
CA GLU A 45 -17.59 18.13 -12.37
C GLU A 45 -16.08 17.88 -12.33
N GLN A 46 -15.32 18.55 -13.21
CA GLN A 46 -13.86 18.56 -13.18
C GLN A 46 -13.38 19.33 -11.93
N ARG A 47 -13.60 18.79 -10.74
CA ARG A 47 -12.91 19.25 -9.54
C ARG A 47 -11.50 18.69 -9.63
N SER A 48 -10.53 19.58 -9.51
CA SER A 48 -9.13 19.17 -9.55
C SER A 48 -8.87 18.06 -8.54
N GLU A 49 -8.43 16.93 -9.06
CA GLU A 49 -8.20 15.69 -8.33
C GLU A 49 -6.78 15.72 -7.72
N TYR A 50 -6.68 15.72 -6.39
CA TYR A 50 -5.41 15.78 -5.68
C TYR A 50 -5.33 14.64 -4.65
N GLY A 51 -4.14 14.09 -4.48
CA GLY A 51 -3.88 13.06 -3.48
C GLY A 51 -2.39 12.94 -3.20
N GLY A 52 -2.06 12.20 -2.14
CA GLY A 52 -0.69 12.02 -1.70
C GLY A 52 -0.54 10.83 -0.76
N VAL A 53 0.72 10.44 -0.57
CA VAL A 53 1.15 9.37 0.33
C VAL A 53 2.18 9.95 1.29
N ILE A 54 1.95 9.77 2.58
CA ILE A 54 2.89 10.13 3.65
C ILE A 54 3.35 8.84 4.31
N PHE A 55 4.66 8.63 4.40
CA PHE A 55 5.21 7.48 5.11
C PHE A 55 5.50 7.88 6.57
N ILE A 56 4.77 7.28 7.52
CA ILE A 56 5.10 7.36 8.95
C ILE A 56 5.76 6.04 9.32
N GLY A 57 7.09 6.01 9.23
CA GLY A 57 7.84 4.75 9.26
C GLY A 57 7.51 3.87 8.04
N PRO A 58 7.52 2.53 8.15
CA PRO A 58 7.18 1.64 7.04
C PRO A 58 5.67 1.65 6.68
N ILE A 59 4.86 2.44 7.39
CA ILE A 59 3.40 2.46 7.20
C ILE A 59 3.04 3.62 6.26
N PRO A 60 2.62 3.36 5.00
CA PRO A 60 2.12 4.39 4.11
C PRO A 60 0.72 4.84 4.53
N ILE A 61 0.54 6.14 4.70
CA ILE A 61 -0.75 6.79 4.95
C ILE A 61 -1.16 7.55 3.70
N VAL A 62 -2.35 7.26 3.19
CA VAL A 62 -2.76 7.70 1.86
C VAL A 62 -4.02 8.54 1.93
N PHE A 63 -3.97 9.67 1.22
CA PHE A 63 -5.06 10.63 1.15
C PHE A 63 -5.37 10.96 -0.30
N GLY A 64 -6.64 11.16 -0.62
CA GLY A 64 -7.09 11.53 -1.96
C GLY A 64 -8.42 12.27 -1.92
N SER A 65 -8.59 13.22 -2.83
CA SER A 65 -9.80 14.04 -2.98
C SER A 65 -11.03 13.23 -3.36
N ASN A 66 -10.83 12.04 -3.95
CA ASN A 66 -11.87 11.06 -4.18
C ASN A 66 -11.31 9.63 -4.04
N LYS A 67 -12.21 8.64 -4.03
CA LYS A 67 -11.86 7.23 -3.87
C LYS A 67 -10.90 6.74 -4.96
N LYS A 68 -11.08 7.20 -6.21
CA LYS A 68 -10.23 6.84 -7.34
C LYS A 68 -8.78 7.27 -7.14
N ILE A 69 -8.57 8.53 -6.77
CA ILE A 69 -7.24 9.10 -6.50
C ILE A 69 -6.63 8.48 -5.25
N ALA A 70 -7.41 8.32 -4.18
CA ALA A 70 -6.94 7.65 -2.97
C ALA A 70 -6.43 6.24 -3.29
N LYS A 71 -7.16 5.47 -4.11
CA LYS A 71 -6.76 4.13 -4.55
C LYS A 71 -5.49 4.13 -5.40
N THR A 72 -5.39 5.05 -6.36
CA THR A 72 -4.18 5.17 -7.20
C THR A 72 -2.95 5.53 -6.37
N MET A 73 -3.08 6.50 -5.46
CA MET A 73 -2.01 6.87 -4.53
C MET A 73 -1.67 5.72 -3.59
N LEU A 74 -2.65 4.91 -3.23
CA LEU A 74 -2.48 3.79 -2.33
C LEU A 74 -1.66 2.66 -2.98
N ILE A 75 -1.97 2.33 -4.23
CA ILE A 75 -1.17 1.40 -5.03
C ILE A 75 0.26 1.93 -5.18
N LEU A 76 0.43 3.23 -5.47
CA LEU A 76 1.73 3.86 -5.59
C LEU A 76 2.56 3.76 -4.29
N GLY A 77 1.91 3.97 -3.14
CA GLY A 77 2.52 3.83 -1.81
C GLY A 77 3.03 2.41 -1.53
N ILE A 78 2.26 1.37 -1.90
CA ILE A 78 2.72 -0.02 -1.79
C ILE A 78 3.95 -0.27 -2.66
N ILE A 79 3.93 0.18 -3.92
CA ILE A 79 5.05 -0.07 -4.84
C ILE A 79 6.34 0.51 -4.26
N ILE A 80 6.29 1.74 -3.76
CA ILE A 80 7.42 2.39 -3.10
C ILE A 80 7.85 1.61 -1.85
N PHE A 81 6.90 1.15 -1.04
CA PHE A 81 7.21 0.35 0.16
C PHE A 81 7.93 -0.96 -0.19
N ILE A 82 7.47 -1.70 -1.20
CA ILE A 82 8.11 -2.94 -1.65
C ILE A 82 9.52 -2.66 -2.17
N ILE A 83 9.71 -1.59 -2.95
CA ILE A 83 11.04 -1.19 -3.45
C ILE A 83 11.98 -0.93 -2.28
N LEU A 84 11.54 -0.17 -1.27
CA LEU A 84 12.33 0.10 -0.07
C LEU A 84 12.66 -1.19 0.69
N LEU A 85 11.70 -2.10 0.83
CA LEU A 85 11.90 -3.38 1.50
C LEU A 85 12.95 -4.23 0.77
N VAL A 86 12.81 -4.38 -0.54
CA VAL A 86 13.79 -5.10 -1.37
C VAL A 86 15.16 -4.45 -1.26
N LEU A 87 15.25 -3.11 -1.34
CA LEU A 87 16.50 -2.39 -1.20
C LEU A 87 17.15 -2.62 0.17
N THR A 88 16.38 -2.57 1.26
CA THR A 88 16.88 -2.85 2.61
C THR A 88 17.41 -4.28 2.73
N ILE A 89 16.70 -5.27 2.19
CA ILE A 89 17.17 -6.66 2.17
C ILE A 89 18.46 -6.76 1.36
N VAL A 90 18.49 -6.24 0.13
CA VAL A 90 19.68 -6.31 -0.73
C VAL A 90 20.88 -5.66 -0.05
N ILE A 91 20.73 -4.46 0.53
CA ILE A 91 21.83 -3.78 1.23
C ILE A 91 22.30 -4.54 2.48
N THR A 92 21.39 -5.23 3.19
CA THR A 92 21.72 -5.90 4.45
C THR A 92 22.36 -7.28 4.22
N TYR A 93 21.98 -7.99 3.17
CA TYR A 93 22.35 -9.38 2.94
C TYR A 93 23.31 -9.61 1.76
N LEU A 94 23.58 -8.58 0.95
CA LEU A 94 24.50 -8.63 -0.19
C LEU A 94 25.72 -7.74 0.06
#